data_AF-A0AAD7Q4G3-F1
#
_entry.id   AF-A0AAD7Q4G3-F1
#
_cell.length_a   1.000
_cell.length_b   1.000
_cell.length_c   1.000
_cell.angle_alpha   90.00
_cell.angle_beta   90.00
_cell.angle_gamma   90.00
#
_symmetry.space_group_name_H-M   'P 1'
#
loop_
_entity.id
_entity.type
_entity.pdbx_description
1 polymer ?
#
loop_
_entity_poly.entity_id
_entity_poly.type
_entity_poly.pdbx_seq_one_letter_code
_entity_poly.pdbx_strand_id
1 'polypeptide(L)'
;MFTKVKYKDLQEKFDVVYDAVETGETDRALKAVKEGGQIVTIVPPRCLPATKFILTSTGPTLGKLKPYLESAKVKPLIDPKVHSHFLKQLKHFPILTLIDS
;
A
#
# COMPACT_ATOMS: atom_id res chain seq x y z
N MET A 1 12.18 9.99 1.27
CA MET A 1 13.34 9.15 1.64
C MET A 1 12.82 7.81 2.09
N PHE A 2 13.13 6.72 1.39
CA PHE A 2 12.96 5.37 1.93
C PHE A 2 14.24 5.04 2.68
N THR A 3 14.20 5.14 4.01
CA THR A 3 15.31 4.68 4.85
C THR A 3 15.38 3.16 4.74
N LYS A 4 16.42 2.69 4.06
CA LYS A 4 16.73 1.26 3.87
C LYS A 4 17.40 0.72 5.13
N VAL A 5 16.72 0.83 6.28
CA VAL A 5 17.17 0.20 7.52
C VAL A 5 16.94 -1.30 7.38
N LYS A 6 17.97 -2.10 7.62
CA LYS A 6 17.85 -3.56 7.56
C LYS A 6 17.09 -4.03 8.81
N TYR A 7 16.10 -4.90 8.62
CA TYR A 7 15.23 -5.41 9.70
C TYR A 7 15.95 -6.08 10.87
N LYS A 8 17.16 -6.63 10.65
CA LYS A 8 17.96 -7.27 11.71
C LYS A 8 18.48 -6.28 12.75
N ASP A 9 18.48 -4.99 12.43
CA ASP A 9 19.03 -3.93 13.27
C ASP A 9 17.92 -3.17 14.03
N LEU A 10 16.65 -3.56 13.86
CA LEU A 10 15.52 -2.98 14.61
C LEU A 10 15.49 -3.55 16.03
N GLN A 11 15.94 -2.74 16.99
CA GLN A 11 15.73 -3.01 18.42
C GLN A 11 14.27 -2.76 18.85
N GLU A 12 13.57 -1.91 18.10
CA GLU A 12 12.17 -1.59 18.36
C GLU A 12 11.24 -2.70 17.87
N LYS A 13 10.28 -3.09 18.73
CA LYS A 13 9.20 -4.02 18.40
C LYS A 13 7.88 -3.26 18.28
N PHE A 14 6.96 -3.76 17.46
CA PHE A 14 5.68 -3.13 17.15
C PHE A 14 4.48 -3.94 17.66
N ASP A 15 3.42 -3.23 18.04
CA ASP A 15 2.14 -3.85 18.43
C ASP A 15 1.43 -4.49 17.22
N VAL A 16 1.61 -3.90 16.03
CA VAL A 16 1.08 -4.43 14.76
C VAL A 16 2.15 -4.35 13.67
N VAL A 17 2.32 -5.45 12.93
CA VAL A 17 3.17 -5.49 11.72
C VAL A 17 2.31 -5.81 10.50
N TYR A 18 2.31 -4.90 9.51
CA TYR A 18 1.60 -5.08 8.25
C TYR A 18 2.57 -5.41 7.13
N ASP A 19 2.55 -6.66 6.65
CA ASP A 19 3.41 -7.14 5.57
C ASP A 19 2.74 -6.96 4.21
N ALA A 20 3.33 -6.07 3.41
CA ALA A 20 2.95 -5.79 2.04
C ALA A 20 4.14 -5.94 1.08
N VAL A 21 5.19 -6.67 1.50
CA VAL A 21 6.35 -6.96 0.63
C VAL A 21 5.92 -7.99 -0.42
N GLU A 22 6.23 -7.74 -1.69
CA GLU A 22 5.73 -8.51 -2.85
C GLU A 22 5.94 -10.03 -2.73
N THR A 23 7.05 -10.46 -2.12
CA THR A 23 7.37 -11.89 -1.92
C THR A 23 6.85 -12.46 -0.59
N GLY A 24 6.28 -11.62 0.27
CA GLY A 24 5.92 -11.94 1.65
C GLY A 24 7.14 -12.10 2.55
N GLU A 25 7.11 -11.51 3.73
CA GLU A 25 8.22 -11.61 4.71
C GLU A 25 7.70 -11.87 6.13
N THR A 26 6.67 -12.68 6.27
CA THR A 26 6.03 -12.98 7.58
C THR A 26 6.98 -13.55 8.64
N ASP A 27 8.01 -14.32 8.26
CA ASP A 27 9.05 -14.79 9.19
C ASP A 27 9.87 -13.64 9.81
N ARG A 28 10.04 -12.55 9.04
CA ARG A 28 10.70 -11.34 9.54
C ARG A 28 9.74 -10.51 10.37
N ALA A 29 8.47 -10.43 9.97
CA ALA A 29 7.43 -9.78 10.76
C ALA A 29 7.31 -10.37 12.17
N LEU A 30 7.50 -11.69 12.32
CA LEU A 30 7.51 -12.37 13.61
C LEU A 30 8.59 -11.87 14.57
N LYS A 31 9.74 -11.43 14.04
CA LYS A 31 10.83 -10.89 14.86
C LYS A 31 10.59 -9.44 15.28
N ALA A 32 9.79 -8.71 14.50
CA ALA A 32 9.48 -7.31 14.71
C ALA A 32 8.24 -7.09 15.58
N VAL A 33 7.39 -8.10 15.78
CA VAL A 33 6.18 -7.97 16.59
C VAL A 33 6.50 -8.15 18.08
N LYS A 34 5.81 -7.38 18.93
CA LYS A 34 5.80 -7.59 20.39
C LYS A 34 5.07 -8.88 20.75
N GLU A 35 5.31 -9.37 21.96
CA GLU A 35 4.49 -10.45 22.52
C GLU A 35 3.01 -10.02 22.59
N GLY A 36 2.11 -10.88 22.12
CA GLY A 36 0.67 -10.58 22.02
C GLY A 36 0.27 -9.64 20.87
N GLY A 37 1.22 -9.13 20.08
CA GLY A 37 0.93 -8.27 18.93
C GLY A 37 0.39 -9.02 17.71
N GLN A 38 -0.04 -8.26 16.69
CA GLN A 38 -0.69 -8.83 15.50
C GLN A 38 0.15 -8.66 14.24
N ILE A 39 0.26 -9.74 13.47
CA ILE A 39 0.85 -9.70 12.13
C ILE A 39 -0.26 -9.87 11.11
N VAL A 40 -0.38 -8.92 10.18
CA VAL A 40 -1.33 -8.95 9.07
C VAL A 40 -0.56 -8.93 7.76
N THR A 41 -0.92 -9.77 6.81
CA THR A 41 -0.28 -9.81 5.48
C THR A 41 -1.31 -9.97 4.38
N ILE A 42 -1.04 -9.33 3.24
CA ILE A 42 -1.84 -9.47 2.02
C ILE A 42 -1.19 -10.44 1.01
N VAL A 43 0.03 -10.90 1.29
CA VAL A 43 0.84 -11.72 0.39
C VAL A 43 0.96 -13.16 0.91
N PRO A 44 0.66 -14.20 0.10
CA PRO A 44 0.97 -15.59 0.43
C PRO A 44 2.42 -15.97 0.05
N PRO A 45 3.05 -16.98 0.68
CA PRO A 45 2.56 -17.80 1.80
C PRO A 45 2.73 -17.10 3.16
N ARG A 46 2.09 -17.64 4.21
CA ARG A 46 2.16 -17.09 5.57
C ARG A 46 2.76 -18.08 6.56
N CYS A 47 3.56 -17.55 7.47
CA CYS A 47 3.95 -18.21 8.70
C CYS A 47 2.95 -17.90 9.83
N LEU A 48 2.58 -18.89 10.65
CA LEU A 48 1.77 -18.64 11.85
C LEU A 48 2.61 -17.88 12.89
N PRO A 49 2.06 -16.90 13.62
CA PRO A 49 0.64 -16.57 13.78
C PRO A 49 0.10 -15.48 12.84
N ALA A 50 0.79 -15.13 11.75
CA ALA A 50 0.35 -14.06 10.86
C ALA A 50 -0.99 -14.36 10.22
N THR A 51 -1.87 -13.36 10.10
CA THR A 51 -3.21 -13.44 9.50
C THR A 51 -3.23 -12.93 8.06
N LYS A 52 -3.81 -13.70 7.11
CA LYS A 52 -4.03 -13.22 5.74
C LYS A 52 -5.21 -12.28 5.75
N PHE A 53 -5.03 -11.11 5.18
CA PHE A 53 -6.13 -10.23 4.85
C PHE A 53 -6.36 -10.23 3.34
N ILE A 54 -7.61 -10.43 2.94
CA ILE A 54 -8.06 -10.28 1.56
C ILE A 54 -9.08 -9.16 1.59
N LEU A 55 -8.80 -8.09 0.85
CA LEU A 55 -9.69 -6.92 0.82
C LEU A 55 -10.91 -7.21 -0.03
N THR A 56 -12.10 -7.09 0.57
CA THR A 56 -13.36 -6.94 -0.17
C THR A 56 -13.66 -5.44 -0.31
N SER A 57 -13.60 -4.93 -1.54
CA SER A 57 -13.91 -3.53 -1.81
C SER A 57 -15.42 -3.29 -1.73
N THR A 58 -15.85 -2.31 -0.94
CA THR A 58 -17.26 -1.91 -0.82
C THR A 58 -17.40 -0.39 -0.94
N GLY A 59 -18.48 0.09 -1.55
CA GLY A 59 -18.79 1.53 -1.63
C GLY A 59 -18.76 2.25 -0.26
N PRO A 60 -19.31 1.66 0.82
CA PRO A 60 -19.23 2.24 2.17
C PRO A 60 -17.81 2.46 2.70
N THR A 61 -16.83 1.65 2.30
CA THR A 61 -15.42 1.84 2.71
C THR A 61 -14.89 3.18 2.19
N LEU A 62 -15.23 3.56 0.96
CA LEU A 62 -14.84 4.85 0.39
C LEU A 62 -15.55 6.02 1.09
N GLY A 63 -16.83 5.83 1.47
CA GLY A 63 -17.57 6.80 2.26
C GLY A 63 -16.90 7.11 3.60
N LYS A 64 -16.36 6.09 4.29
CA LYS A 64 -15.60 6.26 5.54
C LYS A 64 -14.27 7.01 5.34
N LEU A 65 -13.64 6.90 4.17
CA LEU A 65 -12.38 7.57 3.86
C LEU A 65 -12.56 9.04 3.42
N LYS A 66 -13.74 9.40 2.89
CA LYS A 66 -14.05 10.73 2.35
C LYS A 66 -13.57 11.92 3.21
N PRO A 67 -13.89 12.02 4.52
CA PRO A 67 -13.46 13.18 5.32
C PRO A 67 -11.92 13.31 5.46
N TYR A 68 -11.18 12.20 5.36
CA TYR A 68 -9.71 12.23 5.41
C TYR A 68 -9.08 12.70 4.10
N LEU A 69 -9.75 12.41 2.98
CA LEU A 69 -9.36 12.88 1.65
C LEU A 69 -9.63 14.37 1.51
N GLU A 70 -10.82 14.83 1.92
CA GLU A 70 -11.22 16.26 1.85
C GLU A 70 -10.38 17.13 2.79
N SER A 71 -10.05 16.64 3.98
CA SER A 71 -9.16 17.35 4.93
C SER A 71 -7.67 17.22 4.59
N ALA A 72 -7.32 16.55 3.49
CA ALA A 72 -5.94 16.27 3.07
C ALA A 72 -5.07 15.54 4.12
N LYS A 73 -5.69 14.90 5.12
CA LYS A 73 -5.02 14.03 6.10
C LYS A 73 -4.50 12.75 5.44
N VAL A 74 -5.21 12.28 4.41
CA VAL A 74 -4.76 11.22 3.51
C VAL A 74 -4.58 11.83 2.13
N LYS A 75 -3.39 11.66 1.56
CA LYS A 75 -3.04 12.19 0.24
C LYS A 75 -2.77 11.05 -0.73
N PRO A 76 -3.20 11.17 -2.00
CA PRO A 76 -2.79 10.22 -3.02
C PRO A 76 -1.28 10.34 -3.25
N LEU A 77 -0.59 9.20 -3.24
CA LEU A 77 0.82 9.11 -3.65
C LEU A 77 0.85 8.55 -5.07
N ILE A 78 1.05 9.42 -6.05
CA ILE A 78 1.04 9.07 -7.47
C ILE A 78 2.47 8.92 -7.96
N ASP A 79 2.82 7.77 -8.53
CA ASP A 79 4.11 7.60 -9.19
C ASP A 79 4.21 8.55 -10.40
N PRO A 80 5.25 9.40 -10.49
CA PRO A 80 5.44 10.33 -11.61
C PRO A 80 5.40 9.65 -12.99
N LYS A 81 5.80 8.37 -13.08
CA LYS A 81 5.78 7.57 -14.31
C LYS A 81 4.37 7.29 -14.81
N VAL A 82 3.36 7.25 -13.93
CA VAL A 82 1.96 6.99 -14.29
C VAL A 82 1.44 8.06 -15.24
N HIS A 83 1.77 9.33 -15.00
CA HIS A 83 1.40 10.43 -15.89
C HIS A 83 1.95 10.22 -17.31
N SER A 84 3.20 9.77 -17.43
CA SER A 84 3.83 9.53 -18.73
C SER A 84 3.19 8.37 -19.51
N HIS A 85 2.68 7.36 -18.82
CA HIS A 85 2.02 6.21 -19.44
C HIS A 85 0.59 6.56 -19.88
N PHE A 86 -0.16 7.28 -19.03
CA PHE A 86 -1.52 7.74 -19.36
C PHE A 86 -1.50 8.70 -20.57
N LEU A 87 -0.60 9.68 -20.59
CA LEU A 87 -0.45 10.60 -21.73
C LEU A 87 -0.05 9.88 -23.03
N LYS A 88 0.73 8.79 -22.96
CA LYS A 88 1.04 7.95 -24.13
C LYS A 88 -0.17 7.18 -24.64
N GLN A 89 -1.04 6.71 -23.76
CA GLN A 89 -2.27 6.02 -24.14
C GLN A 89 -3.29 6.98 -24.77
N LEU A 90 -3.41 8.22 -24.26
CA LEU A 90 -4.28 9.25 -24.85
C LEU A 90 -3.89 9.62 -26.29
N LYS A 91 -2.60 9.58 -26.65
CA LYS A 91 -2.13 9.78 -28.03
C LYS A 91 -2.66 8.76 -29.04
N HIS A 92 -3.18 7.62 -28.57
CA HIS A 92 -3.77 6.58 -29.42
C HIS A 92 -5.30 6.70 -29.54
N PHE A 93 -5.93 7.65 -28.85
CA PHE A 93 -7.35 7.96 -28.98
C PHE A 93 -7.53 9.33 -29.67
N PRO A 94 -7.84 9.39 -30.98
CA PRO A 94 -7.92 10.62 -31.77
C PRO A 94 -9.11 11.55 -31.45
N ILE A 95 -9.80 11.37 -30.32
CA ILE A 95 -11.01 12.14 -29.98
C ILE A 95 -10.70 13.45 -29.22
N LEU A 96 -9.48 13.66 -28.72
CA LEU A 96 -9.14 14.87 -27.94
C LEU A 96 -8.32 15.93 -28.71
N THR A 97 -8.04 15.75 -30.00
CA THR A 97 -7.27 16.72 -30.82
C THR A 97 -8.07 17.96 -31.26
N LEU A 98 -9.27 18.21 -30.71
CA LEU A 98 -10.18 19.27 -31.16
C LEU A 98 -10.41 20.39 -30.13
N ILE A 99 -9.54 20.53 -29.12
CA ILE A 99 -9.66 21.63 -28.11
C ILE A 99 -8.38 22.48 -28.00
N ASP A 100 -7.50 22.45 -29.00
CA ASP A 100 -6.38 23.40 -29.12
C ASP A 100 -6.17 23.79 -30.60
N SER A 101 -7.13 24.48 -31.20
CA SER A 101 -6.98 25.13 -32.53
C SER A 101 -7.39 26.59 -32.45
#